data_AF-A0ABD2P2E2-F1
#
_entry.id   AF-A0ABD2P2E2-F1
#
_cell.length_a   1.000
_cell.length_b   1.000
_cell.length_c   1.000
_cell.angle_alpha   90.00
_cell.angle_beta   90.00
_cell.angle_gamma   90.00
#
_symmetry.space_group_name_H-M   'P 1'
#
loop_
_entity.id
_entity.type
_entity.pdbx_description
1 polymer ?
#
loop_
_entity_poly.entity_id
_entity_poly.type
_entity_poly.pdbx_seq_one_letter_code
_entity_poly.pdbx_strand_id
1 'polypeptide(L)'
;MTDLYIDFEDNIIIECRNIFFLGQEQYEYRQVEIEQYTNSVESAKLENQQKSITYMEDFLKEKAEIFEAIQDAQEKFNVIQSIEEYNNTVETYGEMFQNLLHSTWKSLMKMELELFEQMLDVNETFEHVLTDLINNFIEAAQGLFTRIRDLESDFSDAVSEVMKRYQVTISMLEDPQIPPALKEIVADKDALTNALGASHDIHALLIDTREDTLITNAREWLEKLVSNLERDEVTRNRNKIMEISHFMDVQREEFDTLANLLLDKQDLALGLIE
;
A
#
# COMPACT_ATOMS: atom_id res chain seq x y z
N MET A 1 -4.15 22.89 46.66
CA MET A 1 -4.11 21.48 46.20
C MET A 1 -5.24 21.24 45.21
N THR A 2 -6.51 21.42 45.58
CA THR A 2 -7.65 21.26 44.65
C THR A 2 -7.55 22.18 43.43
N ASP A 3 -7.31 23.48 43.62
CA ASP A 3 -7.21 24.42 42.49
C ASP A 3 -5.99 24.16 41.58
N LEU A 4 -4.86 23.72 42.16
CA LEU A 4 -3.65 23.35 41.41
C LEU A 4 -3.88 22.12 40.53
N TYR A 5 -4.59 21.12 41.06
CA TYR A 5 -4.93 19.91 40.32
C TYR A 5 -5.93 20.20 39.19
N ILE A 6 -6.96 21.00 39.46
CA ILE A 6 -7.96 21.37 38.44
C ILE A 6 -7.29 22.14 37.29
N ASP A 7 -6.42 23.10 37.60
CA ASP A 7 -5.70 23.86 36.57
C ASP A 7 -4.78 22.96 35.73
N PHE A 8 -4.03 22.05 36.37
CA PHE A 8 -3.22 21.06 35.66
C PHE A 8 -4.07 20.16 34.76
N GLU A 9 -5.17 19.61 35.29
CA GLU A 9 -6.09 18.73 34.56
C GLU A 9 -6.68 19.43 33.33
N ASP A 10 -7.19 20.65 33.49
CA ASP A 10 -7.78 21.43 32.41
C ASP A 10 -6.76 21.70 31.28
N ASN A 11 -5.53 22.08 31.63
CA ASN A 11 -4.49 22.36 30.64
C ASN A 11 -4.01 21.09 29.90
N ILE A 12 -3.86 19.96 30.61
CA ILE A 12 -3.52 18.67 29.98
C ILE A 12 -4.64 18.21 29.03
N ILE A 13 -5.90 18.39 29.42
CA ILE A 13 -7.06 18.05 28.57
C ILE A 13 -7.06 18.91 27.29
N ILE A 14 -6.71 20.19 27.39
CA ILE A 14 -6.59 21.07 26.23
C ILE A 14 -5.53 20.54 25.25
N GLU A 15 -4.33 20.19 25.73
CA GLU A 15 -3.28 19.68 24.84
C GLU A 15 -3.62 18.30 24.27
N CYS A 16 -4.26 17.41 25.05
CA CYS A 16 -4.78 16.15 24.54
C CYS A 16 -5.80 16.35 23.41
N ARG A 17 -6.68 17.36 23.53
CA ARG A 17 -7.63 17.72 22.46
C ARG A 17 -6.92 18.26 21.23
N ASN A 18 -5.87 19.05 21.41
CA ASN A 18 -5.06 19.54 20.30
C ASN A 18 -4.43 18.38 19.52
N ILE A 19 -3.91 17.35 20.20
CA ILE A 19 -3.38 16.14 19.54
C ILE A 19 -4.47 15.44 18.72
N PHE A 20 -5.68 15.31 19.29
CA PHE A 20 -6.81 14.71 18.57
C PHE A 20 -7.19 15.49 17.31
N PHE A 21 -7.34 16.81 17.41
CA PHE A 21 -7.69 17.65 16.27
C PHE A 21 -6.60 17.67 15.19
N LEU A 22 -5.33 17.72 15.60
CA LEU A 22 -4.20 17.57 14.69
C LEU A 22 -4.28 16.23 13.94
N GLY A 23 -4.57 15.13 14.64
CA GLY A 23 -4.74 13.81 14.04
C GLY A 23 -5.87 13.76 13.01
N GLN A 24 -7.00 14.44 13.30
CA GLN A 24 -8.14 14.53 12.40
C GLN A 24 -7.81 15.34 11.14
N GLU A 25 -7.20 16.52 11.28
CA GLU A 25 -6.80 17.35 10.15
C GLU A 25 -5.81 16.62 9.25
N GLN A 26 -4.79 15.99 9.84
CA GLN A 26 -3.80 15.22 9.09
C GLN A 26 -4.40 13.98 8.42
N TYR A 27 -5.44 13.40 9.02
CA TYR A 27 -6.19 12.32 8.37
C TYR A 27 -6.90 12.82 7.11
N GLU A 28 -7.55 13.98 7.15
CA GLU A 28 -8.22 14.58 6.00
C GLU A 28 -7.23 14.85 4.84
N TYR A 29 -6.04 15.40 5.14
CA TYR A 29 -5.00 15.58 4.12
C TYR A 29 -4.57 14.26 3.47
N ARG A 30 -4.34 13.21 4.28
CA ARG A 30 -4.00 11.88 3.75
C ARG A 30 -5.12 11.29 2.90
N GLN A 31 -6.39 11.49 3.26
CA GLN A 31 -7.51 10.99 2.45
C GLN A 31 -7.56 11.65 1.08
N VAL A 32 -7.31 12.96 1.00
CA VAL A 32 -7.25 13.68 -0.29
C VAL A 32 -6.13 13.12 -1.17
N GLU A 33 -4.93 12.92 -0.61
CA GLU A 33 -3.81 12.34 -1.37
C GLU A 33 -4.11 10.90 -1.83
N ILE A 34 -4.70 10.07 -0.95
CA ILE A 34 -5.10 8.70 -1.30
C ILE A 34 -6.12 8.71 -2.44
N GLU A 35 -7.13 9.58 -2.39
CA GLU A 35 -8.14 9.69 -3.44
C GLU A 35 -7.53 10.10 -4.78
N GLN A 36 -6.63 11.09 -4.79
CA GLN A 36 -5.96 11.54 -6.01
C GLN A 36 -5.08 10.44 -6.61
N TYR A 37 -4.32 9.74 -5.77
CA TYR A 37 -3.53 8.58 -6.15
C TYR A 37 -4.40 7.50 -6.77
N THR A 38 -5.47 7.08 -6.07
CA THR A 38 -6.37 6.02 -6.53
C THR A 38 -6.99 6.37 -7.88
N ASN A 39 -7.53 7.59 -8.02
CA ASN A 39 -8.13 8.03 -9.28
C ASN A 39 -7.12 8.02 -10.44
N SER A 40 -5.88 8.43 -10.19
CA SER A 40 -4.82 8.46 -11.21
C SER A 40 -4.43 7.04 -11.65
N VAL A 41 -4.23 6.14 -10.69
CA VAL A 41 -3.88 4.73 -10.93
C VAL A 41 -5.01 3.99 -11.66
N GLU A 42 -6.25 4.15 -11.22
CA GLU A 42 -7.40 3.52 -11.86
C GLU A 42 -7.61 4.02 -13.28
N SER A 43 -7.46 5.33 -13.50
CA SER A 43 -7.57 5.92 -14.84
C SER A 43 -6.50 5.38 -15.79
N ALA A 44 -5.24 5.32 -15.35
CA ALA A 44 -4.14 4.79 -16.16
C ALA A 44 -4.33 3.29 -16.48
N LYS A 45 -4.76 2.50 -15.49
CA LYS A 45 -5.07 1.06 -15.67
C LYS A 45 -6.22 0.87 -16.65
N LEU A 46 -7.29 1.66 -16.54
CA LEU A 46 -8.45 1.58 -17.43
C LEU A 46 -8.09 1.96 -18.87
N GLU A 47 -7.30 3.03 -19.06
CA GLU A 47 -6.84 3.44 -20.38
C GLU A 47 -6.01 2.34 -21.05
N ASN A 48 -5.06 1.76 -20.30
CA ASN A 48 -4.24 0.65 -20.80
C ASN A 48 -5.08 -0.59 -21.13
N GLN A 49 -6.05 -0.92 -20.29
CA GLN A 49 -6.97 -2.03 -20.54
C GLN A 49 -7.77 -1.81 -21.82
N GLN A 50 -8.29 -0.61 -22.04
CA GLN A 50 -9.04 -0.28 -23.25
C GLN A 50 -8.17 -0.40 -24.50
N LYS A 51 -6.93 0.09 -24.47
CA LYS A 51 -5.96 -0.07 -25.55
C LYS A 51 -5.66 -1.55 -25.83
N SER A 52 -5.42 -2.32 -24.78
CA SER A 52 -5.17 -3.77 -24.89
C SER A 52 -6.35 -4.51 -25.52
N ILE A 53 -7.59 -4.14 -25.18
CA ILE A 53 -8.80 -4.73 -25.77
C ILE A 53 -8.84 -4.45 -27.28
N THR A 54 -8.63 -3.20 -27.69
CA THR A 54 -8.63 -2.84 -29.11
C THR A 54 -7.57 -3.62 -29.90
N TYR A 55 -6.35 -3.75 -29.35
CA TYR A 55 -5.30 -4.57 -29.99
C TYR A 55 -5.70 -6.05 -30.12
N MET A 56 -6.40 -6.61 -29.13
CA MET A 56 -6.89 -7.99 -29.20
C MET A 56 -8.02 -8.15 -30.21
N GLU A 57 -8.92 -7.17 -30.33
CA GLU A 57 -10.00 -7.17 -31.32
C GLU A 57 -9.44 -7.11 -32.75
N ASP A 58 -8.46 -6.25 -33.00
CA ASP A 58 -7.77 -6.15 -34.29
C ASP A 58 -7.05 -7.48 -34.63
N PHE A 59 -6.35 -8.06 -33.66
CA PHE A 59 -5.73 -9.38 -33.81
C PHE A 59 -6.74 -10.46 -34.19
N LEU A 60 -7.88 -10.53 -33.49
CA LEU A 60 -8.91 -11.56 -33.74
C LEU A 60 -9.53 -11.41 -35.14
N LYS A 61 -9.67 -10.17 -35.62
CA LYS A 61 -10.16 -9.89 -36.97
C LYS A 61 -9.16 -10.37 -38.02
N GLU A 62 -7.89 -9.98 -37.92
CA GLU A 62 -6.85 -10.41 -38.87
C GLU A 62 -6.64 -11.92 -38.83
N LYS A 63 -6.69 -12.53 -37.64
CA LYS A 63 -6.67 -13.98 -37.45
C LYS A 63 -7.80 -14.64 -38.22
N ALA A 64 -9.03 -14.13 -38.15
CA ALA A 64 -10.17 -14.72 -38.82
C ALA A 64 -9.97 -14.77 -40.35
N GLU A 65 -9.44 -13.69 -40.93
CA GLU A 65 -9.13 -13.61 -42.36
C GLU A 65 -8.08 -14.65 -42.78
N ILE A 66 -7.04 -14.85 -41.96
CA ILE A 66 -6.00 -15.87 -42.17
C ILE A 66 -6.59 -17.28 -42.08
N PHE A 67 -7.39 -17.55 -41.05
CA PHE A 67 -7.99 -18.87 -40.81
C PHE A 67 -8.97 -19.24 -41.92
N GLU A 68 -9.81 -18.29 -42.36
CA GLU A 68 -10.73 -18.48 -43.48
C GLU A 68 -9.96 -18.83 -44.76
N ALA A 69 -8.86 -18.14 -45.06
CA ALA A 69 -8.04 -18.43 -46.24
C ALA A 69 -7.42 -19.84 -46.23
N ILE A 70 -6.97 -20.31 -45.06
CA ILE A 70 -6.46 -21.68 -44.90
C ILE A 70 -7.60 -22.68 -45.09
N GLN A 71 -8.74 -22.49 -44.42
CA GLN A 71 -9.91 -23.37 -44.56
C GLN A 71 -10.38 -23.47 -46.01
N ASP A 72 -10.45 -22.34 -46.72
CA ASP A 72 -10.75 -22.27 -48.14
C ASP A 72 -9.79 -23.12 -48.99
N ALA A 73 -8.50 -23.11 -48.66
CA ALA A 73 -7.49 -23.94 -49.31
C ALA A 73 -7.68 -25.42 -48.99
N GLN A 74 -8.07 -25.77 -47.76
CA GLN A 74 -8.40 -27.15 -47.37
C GLN A 74 -9.60 -27.67 -48.16
N GLU A 75 -10.64 -26.86 -48.32
CA GLU A 75 -11.83 -27.24 -49.10
C GLU A 75 -11.49 -27.45 -50.58
N LYS A 76 -10.72 -26.54 -51.19
CA LYS A 76 -10.29 -26.64 -52.60
C LYS A 76 -9.37 -27.84 -52.85
N PHE A 77 -8.51 -28.16 -51.89
CA PHE A 77 -7.65 -29.35 -51.93
C PHE A 77 -8.46 -30.64 -52.02
N ASN A 78 -9.58 -30.76 -51.28
CA ASN A 78 -10.44 -31.95 -51.32
C ASN A 78 -11.10 -32.20 -52.68
N VAL A 79 -11.07 -31.23 -53.60
CA VAL A 79 -11.77 -31.32 -54.90
C VAL A 79 -10.82 -31.35 -56.09
N ILE A 80 -9.85 -30.42 -56.21
CA ILE A 80 -9.09 -30.23 -57.48
C ILE A 80 -7.62 -29.81 -57.26
N GLN A 81 -7.21 -29.36 -56.07
CA GLN A 81 -5.92 -28.67 -55.91
C GLN A 81 -4.70 -29.59 -55.71
N SER A 82 -3.51 -29.17 -56.17
CA SER A 82 -2.27 -29.90 -55.93
C SER A 82 -1.76 -29.68 -54.50
N ILE A 83 -1.03 -30.67 -53.96
CA ILE A 83 -0.40 -30.60 -52.63
C ILE A 83 0.56 -29.41 -52.53
N GLU A 84 1.27 -29.11 -53.62
CA GLU A 84 2.24 -28.01 -53.69
C GLU A 84 1.57 -26.65 -53.49
N GLU A 85 0.40 -26.43 -54.12
CA GLU A 85 -0.35 -25.18 -53.98
C GLU A 85 -0.99 -25.04 -52.59
N TYR A 86 -1.47 -26.13 -51.99
CA TYR A 86 -1.97 -26.14 -50.61
C TYR A 86 -0.85 -25.78 -49.63
N ASN A 87 0.30 -26.47 -49.72
CA ASN A 87 1.44 -26.23 -48.83
C ASN A 87 1.96 -24.80 -48.93
N ASN A 88 2.06 -24.25 -50.14
CA ASN A 88 2.48 -22.85 -50.34
C ASN A 88 1.49 -21.85 -49.70
N THR A 89 0.18 -22.15 -49.78
CA THR A 89 -0.84 -21.32 -49.13
C THR A 89 -0.69 -21.37 -47.61
N VAL A 90 -0.56 -22.56 -47.02
CA VAL A 90 -0.37 -22.73 -45.57
C VAL A 90 0.93 -22.07 -45.09
N GLU A 91 2.02 -22.20 -45.85
CA GLU A 91 3.29 -21.56 -45.53
C GLU A 91 3.16 -20.03 -45.53
N THR A 92 2.57 -19.46 -46.59
CA THR A 92 2.36 -18.00 -46.71
C THR A 92 1.51 -17.45 -45.57
N TYR A 93 0.34 -18.06 -45.32
CA TYR A 93 -0.55 -17.60 -44.26
C TYR A 93 -0.01 -17.93 -42.86
N GLY A 94 0.82 -18.97 -42.72
CA GLY A 94 1.55 -19.28 -41.51
C GLY A 94 2.60 -18.22 -41.16
N GLU A 95 3.39 -17.76 -42.14
CA GLU A 95 4.29 -16.63 -41.93
C GLU A 95 3.52 -15.36 -41.55
N MET A 96 2.39 -15.08 -42.21
CA MET A 96 1.53 -13.95 -41.85
C MET A 96 1.02 -14.07 -40.41
N PHE A 97 0.54 -15.24 -40.00
CA PHE A 97 0.05 -15.48 -38.65
C PHE A 97 1.14 -15.34 -37.60
N GLN A 98 2.33 -15.90 -37.83
CA GLN A 98 3.45 -15.77 -36.89
C GLN A 98 3.88 -14.31 -36.73
N ASN A 99 3.88 -13.54 -37.81
CA ASN A 99 4.16 -12.11 -37.77
C ASN A 99 3.09 -11.33 -36.98
N LEU A 100 1.81 -11.65 -37.20
CA LEU A 100 0.68 -11.07 -36.46
C LEU A 100 0.75 -11.41 -34.95
N LEU A 101 1.03 -12.67 -34.62
CA LEU A 101 1.18 -13.12 -33.24
C LEU A 101 2.34 -12.41 -32.55
N HIS A 102 3.49 -12.33 -33.22
CA HIS A 102 4.68 -11.67 -32.69
C HIS A 102 4.47 -10.15 -32.50
N SER A 103 3.86 -9.47 -33.48
CA SER A 103 3.60 -8.02 -33.39
C SER A 103 2.59 -7.69 -32.28
N THR A 104 1.56 -8.54 -32.11
CA THR A 104 0.56 -8.40 -31.05
C THR A 104 1.18 -8.63 -29.68
N TRP A 105 1.91 -9.73 -29.49
CA TRP A 105 2.65 -10.00 -28.26
C TRP A 105 3.58 -8.85 -27.88
N LYS A 106 4.38 -8.37 -28.85
CA LYS A 106 5.30 -7.25 -28.63
C LYS A 106 4.57 -5.98 -28.18
N SER A 107 3.41 -5.70 -28.78
CA SER A 107 2.60 -4.52 -28.44
C SER A 107 1.99 -4.64 -27.05
N LEU A 108 1.38 -5.78 -26.72
CA LEU A 108 0.81 -6.04 -25.40
C LEU A 108 1.87 -6.00 -24.29
N MET A 109 3.03 -6.64 -24.50
CA MET A 109 4.13 -6.62 -23.56
C MET A 109 4.72 -5.22 -23.37
N LYS A 110 4.84 -4.45 -24.46
CA LYS A 110 5.31 -3.06 -24.39
C LYS A 110 4.35 -2.21 -23.55
N MET A 111 3.04 -2.29 -23.82
CA MET A 111 2.04 -1.55 -23.05
C MET A 111 2.06 -1.92 -21.57
N GLU A 112 2.20 -3.20 -21.24
CA GLU A 112 2.28 -3.66 -19.85
C GLU A 112 3.58 -3.19 -19.16
N LEU A 113 4.71 -3.18 -19.88
CA LEU A 113 5.97 -2.64 -19.36
C LEU A 113 5.85 -1.13 -19.08
N GLU A 114 5.35 -0.36 -20.05
CA GLU A 114 5.15 1.09 -19.90
C GLU A 114 4.20 1.41 -18.74
N LEU A 115 3.11 0.66 -18.59
CA LEU A 115 2.20 0.83 -17.47
C LEU A 115 2.85 0.48 -16.13
N PHE A 116 3.64 -0.60 -16.07
CA PHE A 116 4.34 -0.98 -14.85
C PHE A 116 5.35 0.08 -14.41
N GLU A 117 6.17 0.59 -15.34
CA GLU A 117 7.09 1.70 -15.08
C GLU A 117 6.34 2.94 -14.58
N GLN A 118 5.23 3.31 -15.23
CA GLN A 118 4.40 4.43 -14.78
C GLN A 118 3.85 4.22 -13.36
N MET A 119 3.44 3.01 -12.99
CA MET A 119 2.95 2.76 -11.64
C MET A 119 4.05 2.82 -10.59
N LEU A 120 5.28 2.40 -10.91
CA LEU A 120 6.41 2.56 -10.00
C LEU A 120 6.69 4.05 -9.73
N ASP A 121 6.73 4.87 -10.77
CA ASP A 121 6.96 6.32 -10.64
C ASP A 121 5.85 7.01 -9.80
N VAL A 122 4.60 6.61 -10.04
CA VAL A 122 3.45 7.14 -9.28
C VAL A 122 3.48 6.67 -7.82
N ASN A 123 3.87 5.41 -7.57
CA ASN A 123 4.04 4.90 -6.21
C ASN A 123 5.15 5.62 -5.45
N GLU A 124 6.30 5.85 -6.08
CA GLU A 124 7.44 6.58 -5.48
C GLU A 124 7.03 8.02 -5.15
N THR A 125 6.36 8.71 -6.09
CA THR A 125 5.87 10.07 -5.85
C THR A 125 4.88 10.11 -4.68
N PHE A 126 3.95 9.15 -4.63
CA PHE A 126 2.96 9.05 -3.56
C PHE A 126 3.58 8.73 -2.20
N GLU A 127 4.58 7.83 -2.16
CA GLU A 127 5.37 7.53 -0.96
C GLU A 127 6.05 8.79 -0.43
N HIS A 128 6.68 9.59 -1.29
CA HIS A 128 7.33 10.83 -0.87
C HIS A 128 6.34 11.83 -0.27
N VAL A 129 5.19 12.04 -0.92
CA VAL A 129 4.15 12.95 -0.42
C VAL A 129 3.61 12.49 0.94
N LEU A 130 3.29 11.20 1.09
CA LEU A 130 2.80 10.69 2.36
C LEU A 130 3.87 10.69 3.46
N THR A 131 5.13 10.46 3.11
CA THR A 131 6.27 10.56 4.04
C THR A 131 6.35 11.96 4.62
N ASP A 132 6.25 12.99 3.78
CA ASP A 132 6.26 14.38 4.23
C ASP A 132 5.05 14.69 5.13
N LEU A 133 3.84 14.24 4.77
CA LEU A 133 2.65 14.42 5.62
C LEU A 133 2.79 13.74 6.99
N ILE A 134 3.33 12.51 7.02
CA ILE A 134 3.55 11.77 8.27
C ILE A 134 4.63 12.43 9.12
N ASN A 135 5.73 12.90 8.52
CA ASN A 135 6.76 13.63 9.25
C ASN A 135 6.23 14.94 9.84
N ASN A 136 5.49 15.73 9.06
CA ASN A 136 4.85 16.95 9.55
C ASN A 136 3.87 16.67 10.71
N PHE A 137 3.08 15.59 10.61
CA PHE A 137 2.20 15.17 11.70
C PHE A 137 3.00 14.79 12.97
N ILE A 138 4.07 14.00 12.82
CA ILE A 138 4.92 13.58 13.93
C ILE A 138 5.56 14.80 14.60
N GLU A 139 6.17 15.70 13.84
CA GLU A 139 6.81 16.91 14.38
C GLU A 139 5.82 17.78 15.17
N ALA A 140 4.62 18.00 14.62
CA ALA A 140 3.57 18.74 15.29
C ALA A 140 3.10 18.05 16.57
N ALA A 141 2.92 16.72 16.54
CA ALA A 141 2.52 15.94 17.71
C ALA A 141 3.58 15.97 18.82
N GLN A 142 4.87 15.83 18.47
CA GLN A 142 5.99 15.93 19.42
C GLN A 142 6.05 17.30 20.10
N GLY A 143 5.71 18.36 19.35
CA GLY A 143 5.55 19.71 19.92
C GLY A 143 4.47 19.77 21.01
N LEU A 144 3.33 19.09 20.80
CA LEU A 144 2.25 19.02 21.80
C LEU A 144 2.63 18.13 23.00
N PHE A 145 3.30 16.99 22.77
CA PHE A 145 3.82 16.15 23.85
C PHE A 145 4.85 16.89 24.71
N THR A 146 5.66 17.76 24.11
CA THR A 146 6.58 18.62 24.86
C THR A 146 5.84 19.56 25.81
N ARG A 147 4.75 20.19 25.36
CA ARG A 147 3.92 21.01 26.25
C ARG A 147 3.28 20.20 27.38
N ILE A 148 2.85 18.97 27.09
CA ILE A 148 2.31 18.06 28.10
C ILE A 148 3.37 17.70 29.15
N ARG A 149 4.62 17.43 28.74
CA ARG A 149 5.75 17.20 29.67
C ARG A 149 6.05 18.45 30.50
N ASP A 150 6.04 19.63 29.90
CA ASP A 150 6.27 20.89 30.61
C ASP A 150 5.19 21.12 31.69
N LEU A 151 3.91 20.93 31.34
CA LEU A 151 2.80 21.02 32.30
C LEU A 151 2.93 20.02 33.45
N GLU A 152 3.35 18.79 33.16
CA GLU A 152 3.57 17.75 34.17
C GLU A 152 4.73 18.10 35.10
N SER A 153 5.84 18.60 34.55
CA SER A 153 6.98 19.07 35.32
C SER A 153 6.60 20.23 36.24
N ASP A 154 5.90 21.24 35.70
CA ASP A 154 5.44 22.40 36.47
C ASP A 154 4.50 21.98 37.61
N PHE A 155 3.59 21.03 37.35
CA PHE A 155 2.70 20.49 38.37
C PHE A 155 3.46 19.71 39.45
N SER A 156 4.40 18.86 39.04
CA SER A 156 5.26 18.07 39.94
C SER A 156 6.08 18.97 40.88
N ASP A 157 6.66 20.03 40.34
CA ASP A 157 7.41 21.03 41.12
C ASP A 157 6.51 21.77 42.11
N ALA A 158 5.32 22.21 41.65
CA ALA A 158 4.36 22.91 42.50
C ALA A 158 3.83 22.02 43.64
N VAL A 159 3.51 20.76 43.37
CA VAL A 159 3.10 19.77 44.39
C VAL A 159 4.25 19.52 45.37
N SER A 160 5.47 19.36 44.86
CA SER A 160 6.66 19.14 45.68
C SER A 160 6.94 20.30 46.64
N GLU A 161 6.83 21.54 46.16
CA GLU A 161 6.95 22.77 46.96
C GLU A 161 5.89 22.80 48.08
N VAL A 162 4.63 22.55 47.76
CA VAL A 162 3.52 22.53 48.72
C VAL A 162 3.72 21.45 49.77
N MET A 163 4.11 20.24 49.37
CA MET A 163 4.31 19.11 50.27
C MET A 163 5.51 19.32 51.21
N LYS A 164 6.61 19.91 50.73
CA LYS A 164 7.76 20.28 51.57
C LYS A 164 7.36 21.32 52.62
N ARG A 165 6.59 22.36 52.24
CA ARG A 165 6.08 23.36 53.19
C ARG A 165 5.13 22.75 54.22
N TYR A 166 4.27 21.83 53.77
CA TYR A 166 3.35 21.11 54.64
C TYR A 166 4.10 20.23 55.66
N GLN A 167 5.13 19.50 55.23
CA GLN A 167 6.00 18.70 56.11
C GLN A 167 6.66 19.56 57.20
N VAL A 168 7.23 20.71 56.83
CA VAL A 168 7.81 21.67 57.79
C VAL A 168 6.74 22.13 58.79
N THR A 169 5.56 22.50 58.31
CA THR A 169 4.45 22.97 59.17
C THR A 169 4.03 21.89 60.18
N ILE A 170 3.87 20.64 59.74
CA ILE A 170 3.50 19.52 60.59
C ILE A 170 4.54 19.22 61.66
N SER A 171 5.82 19.26 61.30
CA SER A 171 6.91 19.00 62.25
C SER A 171 6.98 20.00 63.41
N MET A 172 6.29 21.14 63.30
CA MET A 172 6.18 22.15 64.35
C MET A 172 4.91 22.01 65.22
N LEU A 173 3.99 21.10 64.88
CA LEU A 173 2.73 20.88 65.60
C LEU A 173 2.87 19.75 66.62
N GLU A 174 2.28 19.91 67.81
CA GLU A 174 2.31 18.87 68.86
C GLU A 174 1.38 17.69 68.58
N ASP A 175 0.25 17.90 67.90
CA ASP A 175 -0.70 16.86 67.47
C ASP A 175 -1.20 17.10 66.03
N PRO A 176 -0.35 16.86 65.01
CA PRO A 176 -0.71 17.10 63.63
C PRO A 176 -1.76 16.07 63.16
N GLN A 177 -2.90 16.57 62.68
CA GLN A 177 -3.95 15.76 62.08
C GLN A 177 -3.55 15.36 60.65
N ILE A 178 -2.81 14.27 60.52
CA ILE A 178 -2.37 13.72 59.23
C ILE A 178 -3.21 12.48 58.91
N PRO A 179 -3.75 12.36 57.67
CA PRO A 179 -4.38 11.12 57.23
C PRO A 179 -3.45 9.92 57.46
N PRO A 180 -3.93 8.79 58.03
CA PRO A 180 -3.08 7.66 58.38
C PRO A 180 -2.21 7.15 57.22
N ALA A 181 -2.75 7.12 56.00
CA ALA A 181 -2.05 6.69 54.79
C ALA A 181 -0.87 7.61 54.38
N LEU A 182 -0.86 8.87 54.82
CA LEU A 182 0.20 9.83 54.50
C LEU A 182 1.19 10.02 55.64
N LYS A 183 0.88 9.50 56.84
CA LYS A 183 1.64 9.77 58.06
C LYS A 183 3.09 9.27 57.97
N GLU A 184 3.29 8.07 57.43
CA GLU A 184 4.63 7.49 57.27
C GLU A 184 5.46 8.23 56.22
N ILE A 185 4.83 8.55 55.07
CA ILE A 185 5.50 9.25 53.96
C ILE A 185 5.86 10.68 54.36
N VAL A 186 4.98 11.42 55.05
CA VAL A 186 5.20 12.81 55.43
C VAL A 186 6.12 12.95 56.66
N ALA A 187 6.22 11.93 57.52
CA ALA A 187 7.12 11.98 58.68
C ALA A 187 8.60 11.88 58.31
N ASP A 188 8.93 11.23 57.20
CA ASP A 188 10.30 11.06 56.71
C ASP A 188 10.52 11.92 55.46
N LYS A 189 11.51 12.81 55.51
CA LYS A 189 11.87 13.70 54.39
C LYS A 189 12.29 12.94 53.14
N ASP A 190 13.07 11.88 53.31
CA ASP A 190 13.58 11.09 52.20
C ASP A 190 12.44 10.25 51.62
N ALA A 191 11.56 9.69 52.45
CA ALA A 191 10.37 8.99 51.99
C ALA A 191 9.43 9.90 51.19
N LEU A 192 9.16 11.13 51.65
CA LEU A 192 8.34 12.10 50.91
C LEU A 192 8.98 12.48 49.57
N THR A 193 10.27 12.78 49.57
CA THR A 193 11.00 13.18 48.35
C THR A 193 11.00 12.04 47.33
N ASN A 194 11.23 10.80 47.78
CA ASN A 194 11.20 9.62 46.91
C ASN A 194 9.80 9.35 46.36
N ALA A 195 8.74 9.53 47.16
CA ALA A 195 7.37 9.34 46.70
C ALA A 195 6.96 10.38 45.63
N LEU A 196 7.36 11.65 45.81
CA LEU A 196 7.12 12.71 44.84
C LEU A 196 7.89 12.46 43.54
N GLY A 197 9.17 12.11 43.64
CA GLY A 197 10.00 11.75 42.48
C GLY A 197 9.43 10.55 41.72
N ALA A 198 9.03 9.49 42.42
CA ALA A 198 8.41 8.33 41.79
C ALA A 198 7.08 8.66 41.09
N SER A 199 6.28 9.58 41.65
CA SER A 199 5.04 10.03 41.00
C SER A 199 5.32 10.75 39.69
N HIS A 200 6.32 11.64 39.66
CA HIS A 200 6.76 12.34 38.47
C HIS A 200 7.29 11.38 37.40
N ASP A 201 8.19 10.46 37.79
CA ASP A 201 8.78 9.48 36.88
C ASP A 201 7.72 8.61 36.19
N ILE A 202 6.66 8.22 36.93
CA ILE A 202 5.55 7.43 36.38
C ILE A 202 4.76 8.24 35.35
N HIS A 203 4.49 9.52 35.61
CA HIS A 203 3.76 10.36 34.66
C HIS A 203 4.57 10.67 33.40
N ALA A 204 5.86 11.01 33.56
CA ALA A 204 6.78 11.24 32.45
C ALA A 204 6.86 10.00 31.54
N LEU A 205 7.05 8.81 32.14
CA LEU A 205 7.07 7.54 31.40
C LEU A 205 5.76 7.28 30.64
N LEU A 206 4.61 7.60 31.24
CA LEU A 206 3.32 7.46 30.58
C LEU A 206 3.22 8.38 29.36
N ILE A 207 3.66 9.63 29.47
CA ILE A 207 3.66 10.59 28.38
C ILE A 207 4.54 10.10 27.23
N ASP A 208 5.78 9.69 27.52
CA ASP A 208 6.72 9.18 26.52
C ASP A 208 6.18 7.93 25.83
N THR A 209 5.61 6.99 26.60
CA THR A 209 5.00 5.77 26.03
C THR A 209 3.87 6.10 25.05
N ARG A 210 3.08 7.14 25.34
CA ARG A 210 1.97 7.57 24.47
C ARG A 210 2.47 8.24 23.19
N GLU A 211 3.50 9.07 23.30
CA GLU A 211 4.17 9.66 22.15
C GLU A 211 4.78 8.58 21.25
N ASP A 212 5.57 7.67 21.82
CA ASP A 212 6.19 6.56 21.09
C ASP A 212 5.15 5.70 20.36
N THR A 213 4.03 5.42 21.02
CA THR A 213 2.93 4.67 20.42
C THR A 213 2.35 5.40 19.21
N LEU A 214 2.14 6.72 19.30
CA LEU A 214 1.60 7.52 18.21
C LEU A 214 2.57 7.55 17.02
N ILE A 215 3.86 7.79 17.28
CA ILE A 215 4.90 7.86 16.25
C ILE A 215 5.06 6.51 15.56
N THR A 216 5.14 5.44 16.34
CA THR A 216 5.30 4.07 15.83
C THR A 216 4.12 3.70 14.92
N ASN A 217 2.88 3.91 15.39
CA ASN A 217 1.70 3.59 14.59
C ASN A 217 1.64 4.40 13.28
N ALA A 218 2.04 5.67 13.30
CA ALA A 218 2.05 6.51 12.10
C ALA A 218 3.05 6.00 11.05
N ARG A 219 4.25 5.60 11.50
CA ARG A 219 5.30 5.05 10.63
C ARG A 219 4.94 3.67 10.09
N GLU A 220 4.47 2.78 10.96
CA GLU A 220 4.04 1.43 10.56
C GLU A 220 2.89 1.46 9.56
N TRP A 221 1.96 2.42 9.71
CA TRP A 221 0.88 2.62 8.75
C TRP A 221 1.43 2.96 7.35
N LEU A 222 2.38 3.90 7.28
CA LEU A 222 3.00 4.31 6.02
C LEU A 222 3.79 3.16 5.38
N GLU A 223 4.66 2.50 6.15
CA GLU A 223 5.46 1.37 5.68
C GLU A 223 4.56 0.24 5.12
N LYS A 224 3.50 -0.10 5.85
CA LYS A 224 2.55 -1.11 5.42
C LYS A 224 1.81 -0.70 4.15
N LEU A 225 1.44 0.57 4.02
CA LEU A 225 0.76 1.07 2.82
C LEU A 225 1.67 0.94 1.60
N VAL A 226 2.89 1.50 1.67
CA VAL A 226 3.88 1.49 0.58
C VAL A 226 4.21 0.05 0.17
N SER A 227 4.53 -0.81 1.14
CA SER A 227 4.86 -2.22 0.87
C SER A 227 3.71 -2.96 0.18
N ASN A 228 2.45 -2.65 0.52
CA ASN A 228 1.30 -3.23 -0.17
C ASN A 228 1.19 -2.74 -1.61
N LEU A 229 1.39 -1.44 -1.87
CA LEU A 229 1.33 -0.87 -3.22
C LEU A 229 2.35 -1.52 -4.16
N GLU A 230 3.60 -1.65 -3.70
CA GLU A 230 4.66 -2.32 -4.46
C GLU A 230 4.31 -3.79 -4.74
N ARG A 231 3.92 -4.53 -3.68
CA ARG A 231 3.58 -5.95 -3.79
C ARG A 231 2.42 -6.18 -4.73
N ASP A 232 1.38 -5.37 -4.63
CA ASP A 232 0.17 -5.50 -5.42
C ASP A 232 0.45 -5.16 -6.90
N GLU A 233 1.27 -4.16 -7.18
CA GLU A 233 1.65 -3.80 -8.54
C GLU A 233 2.56 -4.86 -9.21
N VAL A 234 3.56 -5.38 -8.49
CA VAL A 234 4.37 -6.52 -8.96
C VAL A 234 3.52 -7.75 -9.24
N THR A 235 2.56 -8.03 -8.36
CA THR A 235 1.64 -9.17 -8.53
C THR A 235 0.75 -8.96 -9.75
N ARG A 236 0.20 -7.76 -9.93
CA ARG A 236 -0.64 -7.40 -11.09
C ARG A 236 0.13 -7.54 -12.39
N ASN A 237 1.34 -7.00 -12.47
CA ASN A 237 2.17 -7.07 -13.66
C ASN A 237 2.49 -8.51 -14.05
N ARG A 238 2.92 -9.34 -13.09
CA ARG A 238 3.17 -10.77 -13.32
C ARG A 238 1.94 -11.51 -13.83
N ASN A 239 0.78 -11.25 -13.23
CA ASN A 239 -0.48 -11.85 -13.67
C ASN A 239 -0.81 -11.45 -15.11
N LYS A 240 -0.59 -10.19 -15.48
CA LYS A 240 -0.86 -9.72 -16.83
C LYS A 240 0.10 -10.31 -17.87
N ILE A 241 1.39 -10.43 -17.55
CA ILE A 241 2.37 -11.11 -18.41
C ILE A 241 2.00 -12.58 -18.62
N MET A 242 1.55 -13.28 -17.57
CA MET A 242 1.07 -14.66 -17.69
C MET A 242 -0.18 -14.76 -18.57
N GLU A 243 -1.13 -13.84 -18.41
CA GLU A 243 -2.34 -13.76 -19.26
C GLU A 243 -1.98 -13.57 -20.73
N ILE A 244 -1.08 -12.62 -21.04
CA ILE A 244 -0.60 -12.38 -22.41
C ILE A 244 0.07 -13.63 -22.97
N SER A 245 0.95 -14.27 -22.19
CA SER A 245 1.67 -15.47 -22.63
C SER A 245 0.71 -16.63 -22.92
N HIS A 246 -0.23 -16.87 -22.01
CA HIS A 246 -1.25 -17.90 -22.17
C HIS A 246 -2.12 -17.65 -23.41
N PHE A 247 -2.55 -16.40 -23.64
CA PHE A 247 -3.29 -16.05 -24.84
C PHE A 247 -2.49 -16.42 -26.10
N MET A 248 -1.21 -16.04 -26.18
CA MET A 248 -0.37 -16.35 -27.35
C MET A 248 -0.20 -17.85 -27.59
N ASP A 249 -0.05 -18.64 -26.53
CA ASP A 249 0.09 -20.09 -26.64
C ASP A 249 -1.19 -20.73 -27.19
N VAL A 250 -2.36 -20.32 -26.70
CA VAL A 250 -3.66 -20.77 -27.23
C VAL A 250 -3.80 -20.41 -28.71
N GLN A 251 -3.42 -19.20 -29.11
CA GLN A 251 -3.50 -18.79 -30.51
C GLN A 251 -2.58 -19.62 -31.42
N ARG A 252 -1.38 -19.97 -30.93
CA ARG A 252 -0.44 -20.84 -31.66
C ARG A 252 -0.99 -22.26 -31.80
N GLU A 253 -1.50 -22.85 -30.72
CA GLU A 253 -2.07 -24.20 -30.73
C GLU A 253 -3.28 -24.31 -31.68
N GLU A 254 -4.15 -23.29 -31.68
CA GLU A 254 -5.28 -23.23 -32.61
C GLU A 254 -4.83 -23.18 -34.07
N PHE A 255 -3.78 -22.41 -34.38
CA PHE A 255 -3.23 -22.35 -35.73
C PHE A 255 -2.58 -23.68 -36.14
N ASP A 256 -1.77 -24.27 -35.26
CA ASP A 256 -1.10 -25.55 -35.51
C ASP A 256 -2.12 -26.67 -35.76
N THR A 257 -3.22 -26.67 -35.01
CA THR A 257 -4.33 -27.61 -35.20
C THR A 257 -4.97 -27.44 -36.58
N LEU A 258 -5.20 -26.19 -37.01
CA LEU A 258 -5.78 -25.92 -38.33
C LEU A 258 -4.82 -26.31 -39.46
N ALA A 259 -3.55 -25.93 -39.36
CA ALA A 259 -2.54 -26.13 -40.40
C ALA A 259 -2.20 -27.63 -40.61
N ASN A 260 -2.12 -28.40 -39.52
CA ASN A 260 -1.70 -29.81 -39.56
C ASN A 260 -2.83 -30.80 -39.88
N LEU A 261 -4.09 -30.35 -39.92
CA LEU A 261 -5.28 -31.21 -40.11
C LEU A 261 -5.28 -32.02 -41.43
N LEU A 262 -4.47 -31.62 -42.42
CA LEU A 262 -4.32 -32.32 -43.70
C LEU A 262 -3.09 -33.24 -43.79
N LEU A 263 -2.02 -32.97 -43.04
CA LEU A 263 -0.88 -33.89 -42.90
C LEU A 263 -1.33 -35.19 -42.24
N ASP A 264 -2.11 -35.08 -41.16
CA ASP A 264 -2.68 -36.25 -40.47
C ASP A 264 -3.64 -37.05 -41.36
N LYS A 265 -4.47 -36.37 -42.18
CA LYS A 265 -5.37 -37.04 -43.13
C LYS A 265 -4.62 -37.74 -44.26
N GLN A 266 -3.48 -37.22 -44.69
CA GLN A 266 -2.63 -37.85 -45.69
C GLN A 266 -1.87 -39.04 -45.14
N ASP A 267 -1.31 -38.94 -43.94
CA ASP A 267 -0.60 -40.03 -43.30
C ASP A 267 -1.55 -41.20 -42.94
N LEU A 268 -2.80 -40.91 -42.55
CA LEU A 268 -3.85 -41.93 -42.43
C LEU A 268 -4.23 -42.55 -43.78
N ALA A 269 -4.34 -41.75 -44.85
CA ALA A 269 -4.68 -42.25 -46.19
C ALA A 269 -3.54 -43.06 -46.85
N LEU A 270 -2.29 -42.79 -46.48
CA LEU A 270 -1.08 -43.47 -46.94
C LEU A 270 -0.63 -44.60 -46.00
N GLY A 271 -1.26 -44.76 -44.84
CA GLY A 271 -0.92 -45.79 -43.84
C GLY A 271 0.42 -45.57 -43.13
N LEU A 272 0.87 -44.32 -43.01
CA LEU A 272 2.14 -43.93 -42.42
C LEU A 272 2.07 -43.67 -40.90
N ILE A 273 0.86 -43.54 -40.34
CA ILE A 273 0.58 -43.44 -38.92
C ILE A 273 -0.65 -44.33 -38.62
N GLU A 274 -0.62 -45.13 -37.54
CA GLU A 274 -1.71 -46.04 -37.10
C GLU A 274 -2.87 -45.31 -36.41
#